data_AF-A0A7X5N557-F1
#
_entry.id   AF-A0A7X5N557-F1
#
_cell.length_a   1.000
_cell.length_b   1.000
_cell.length_c   1.000
_cell.angle_alpha   90.00
_cell.angle_beta   90.00
_cell.angle_gamma   90.00
#
_symmetry.space_group_name_H-M   'P 1'
#
loop_
_entity.id
_entity.type
_entity.pdbx_description
1 polymer ?
#
loop_
_entity_poly.entity_id
_entity_poly.type
_entity_poly.pdbx_seq_one_letter_code
_entity_poly.pdbx_strand_id
1 'polypeptide(L)' 'LLDDSGALDALAARIDMHSALPWPQPSQAGDTVWFGAIDAHGRAVSCIQSTYFEFGSGLVLPRTGITWQNRGCSFRLAP' A
#
# COMPACT_ATOMS: atom_id res chain seq x y z
N LEU A 1 -11.40 14.38 -5.11
CA LEU A 1 -10.12 14.98 -4.63
C LEU A 1 -9.06 14.95 -5.72
N LEU A 2 -8.81 13.80 -6.35
CA LEU A 2 -7.85 13.72 -7.47
C LEU A 2 -8.37 14.31 -8.79
N ASP A 3 -9.68 14.56 -8.87
CA ASP A 3 -10.43 15.15 -9.99
C ASP A 3 -10.83 16.62 -9.77
N ASP A 4 -10.59 17.15 -8.57
CA ASP A 4 -10.88 18.53 -8.20
C ASP A 4 -9.57 19.33 -8.15
N SER A 5 -9.28 20.04 -9.24
CA SER A 5 -8.06 20.83 -9.35
C SER A 5 -7.99 21.94 -8.29
N GLY A 6 -9.13 22.55 -7.92
CA GLY A 6 -9.16 23.60 -6.90
C GLY A 6 -8.82 23.08 -5.50
N ALA A 7 -9.27 21.87 -5.17
CA ALA A 7 -8.87 21.21 -3.93
C ALA A 7 -7.37 20.86 -3.91
N LEU A 8 -6.79 20.45 -5.04
CA LEU A 8 -5.35 20.18 -5.16
C LEU A 8 -4.53 21.48 -5.00
N ASP A 9 -4.94 22.57 -5.63
CA ASP A 9 -4.28 23.88 -5.51
C ASP A 9 -4.29 24.39 -4.07
N ALA A 10 -5.43 24.26 -3.38
CA ALA A 10 -5.54 24.63 -1.97
C ALA A 10 -4.66 23.79 -1.05
N LEU A 11 -4.48 22.50 -1.35
CA LEU A 11 -3.55 21.62 -0.62
C LEU A 11 -2.09 22.01 -0.88
N ALA A 12 -1.73 22.30 -2.13
CA ALA A 12 -0.39 22.71 -2.52
C ALA A 12 0.03 24.04 -1.86
N ALA A 13 -0.89 25.01 -1.81
CA ALA A 13 -0.66 26.31 -1.18
C ALA A 13 -0.37 26.23 0.34
N ARG A 14 -0.66 25.09 0.99
CA ARG A 14 -0.37 24.85 2.42
C ARG A 14 1.03 24.31 2.68
N ILE A 15 1.82 24.02 1.64
CA ILE A 15 3.18 23.51 1.78
C ILE A 15 4.12 24.68 2.10
N ASP A 16 4.78 24.61 3.26
CA ASP A 16 5.93 25.46 3.56
C ASP A 16 7.19 24.83 2.93
N MET A 17 7.80 25.53 1.98
CA MET A 17 9.00 25.06 1.26
C MET A 17 10.27 25.07 2.12
N HIS A 18 10.25 25.72 3.30
CA HIS A 18 11.38 25.82 4.20
C HIS A 18 11.28 24.89 5.41
N SER A 19 10.10 24.31 5.67
CA SER A 19 9.86 23.51 6.87
C SER A 19 8.91 22.34 6.61
N ALA A 20 9.40 21.13 6.87
CA ALA A 20 8.57 19.93 6.83
C ALA A 20 7.75 19.80 8.12
N LEU A 21 6.48 19.40 7.97
CA LEU A 21 5.67 18.99 9.13
C LEU A 21 6.23 17.70 9.75
N PRO A 22 6.05 17.50 11.07
CA PRO A 22 6.35 16.23 11.70
C PRO A 22 5.59 15.09 11.02
N TRP A 23 6.27 13.97 10.79
CA TRP A 23 5.65 12.80 10.18
C TRP A 23 4.56 12.23 11.10
N PRO A 24 3.29 12.17 10.65
CA PRO A 24 2.17 11.97 11.57
C PRO A 24 1.91 10.50 11.92
N GLN A 25 2.60 9.55 11.27
CA GLN A 25 2.32 8.11 11.40
C GLN A 25 3.55 7.33 11.83
N PRO A 26 3.47 6.41 12.79
CA PRO A 26 4.58 5.48 13.03
C PRO A 26 4.87 4.66 11.76
N SER A 27 6.14 4.38 11.48
CA SER A 27 6.52 3.47 10.39
C SER A 27 5.89 2.10 10.67
N GLN A 28 5.15 1.57 9.70
CA GLN A 28 4.58 0.23 9.81
C GLN A 28 5.46 -0.74 9.03
N ALA A 29 5.78 -1.88 9.64
CA ALA A 29 6.32 -3.01 8.91
C ALA A 29 5.29 -3.46 7.87
N GLY A 30 5.72 -3.93 6.72
CA GLY A 30 4.82 -4.38 5.68
C GLY A 30 5.64 -4.89 4.53
N ASP A 31 5.39 -6.13 4.16
CA ASP A 31 6.12 -6.79 3.08
C ASP A 31 5.20 -6.87 1.88
N THR A 32 5.65 -6.27 0.78
CA THR A 32 4.91 -6.20 -0.46
C THR A 32 5.86 -6.47 -1.61
N VAL A 33 5.43 -7.29 -2.54
CA VAL A 33 6.14 -7.52 -3.79
C VAL A 33 5.44 -6.72 -4.87
N TRP A 34 6.21 -5.86 -5.52
CA TRP A 34 5.82 -5.24 -6.78
C TRP A 34 6.59 -5.88 -7.92
N PHE A 35 5.92 -6.08 -9.05
CA PHE A 35 6.57 -6.44 -10.30
C PHE A 35 5.86 -5.82 -11.50
N GLY A 36 6.65 -5.53 -12.53
CA GLY A 36 6.18 -5.06 -13.82
C GLY A 36 6.57 -6.03 -14.93
N ALA A 37 5.72 -6.14 -15.95
CA ALA A 37 6.01 -6.90 -17.17
C ALA A 37 5.54 -6.11 -18.39
N ILE A 38 6.35 -6.11 -19.46
CA ILE A 38 6.00 -5.51 -20.75
C ILE A 38 6.29 -6.52 -21.85
N ASP A 39 5.33 -6.76 -22.75
CA ASP A 39 5.51 -7.65 -23.90
C ASP A 39 6.01 -6.90 -25.15
N ALA A 40 6.41 -7.64 -26.19
CA ALA A 40 6.92 -7.07 -27.45
C ALA A 40 5.87 -6.27 -28.24
N HIS A 41 4.58 -6.37 -27.89
CA HIS A 41 3.49 -5.61 -28.48
C HIS A 41 3.19 -4.32 -27.69
N GLY A 42 3.97 -4.02 -26.66
CA GLY A 42 3.80 -2.84 -25.81
C GLY A 42 2.70 -3.00 -24.75
N ARG A 43 2.21 -4.21 -24.48
CA ARG A 43 1.27 -4.44 -23.37
C ARG A 43 2.04 -4.40 -22.06
N ALA A 44 1.60 -3.56 -21.14
CA ALA A 44 2.24 -3.39 -19.85
C ALA A 44 1.32 -3.88 -18.72
N VAL A 45 1.93 -4.52 -17.71
CA VAL A 45 1.30 -4.89 -16.44
C VAL A 45 2.10 -4.27 -15.32
N SER A 46 1.43 -3.58 -14.41
CA SER A 46 1.94 -3.22 -13.10
C SER A 46 1.16 -4.03 -12.07
N CYS A 47 1.84 -4.93 -11.36
CA CYS A 47 1.22 -5.82 -10.39
C CYS A 47 1.83 -5.61 -9.02
N ILE A 48 0.98 -5.63 -8.00
CA ILE A 48 1.37 -5.55 -6.60
C ILE A 48 0.59 -6.60 -5.81
N GLN A 49 1.29 -7.37 -4.99
CA GLN A 49 0.69 -8.38 -4.13
C GLN A 49 1.40 -8.44 -2.77
N SER A 50 0.65 -8.82 -1.73
CA SER A 50 1.17 -8.85 -0.37
C SER A 50 0.34 -9.75 0.53
N THR A 51 1.00 -10.52 1.38
CA THR A 51 0.43 -11.24 2.54
C THR A 51 0.19 -10.32 3.76
N TYR A 52 0.47 -9.02 3.59
CA TYR A 52 0.54 -7.93 4.56
C TYR A 52 1.83 -7.89 5.37
N PHE A 53 1.90 -8.55 6.52
CA PHE A 53 3.12 -8.59 7.32
C PHE A 53 3.88 -9.89 7.05
N GLU A 54 5.12 -9.83 6.57
CA GLU A 54 6.04 -10.97 6.42
C GLU A 54 5.33 -12.24 5.87
N PHE A 55 5.22 -13.30 6.66
CA PHE A 55 4.56 -14.56 6.32
C PHE A 55 3.03 -14.54 6.48
N GLY A 56 2.41 -13.37 6.45
CA GLY A 56 0.98 -13.17 6.64
C GLY A 56 0.53 -13.57 8.05
N SER A 57 -0.45 -14.45 8.13
CA SER A 57 -0.96 -14.95 9.41
C SER A 57 -0.07 -16.02 10.07
N GLY A 58 0.98 -16.50 9.37
CA GLY A 58 1.75 -17.67 9.79
C GLY A 58 1.01 -19.00 9.58
N LEU A 59 -0.24 -18.98 9.10
CA LEU A 59 -1.02 -20.17 8.79
C LEU A 59 -0.77 -20.61 7.35
N VAL A 60 -0.29 -21.84 7.19
CA VAL A 60 -0.09 -22.51 5.90
C VAL A 60 -1.04 -23.68 5.79
N LEU A 61 -1.83 -23.72 4.72
CA LEU A 61 -2.76 -24.82 4.48
C LEU A 61 -1.99 -26.12 4.18
N PRO A 62 -2.15 -27.19 4.99
CA PRO A 62 -1.25 -28.35 4.96
C PRO A 62 -1.29 -29.14 3.65
N ARG A 63 -2.40 -29.07 2.90
CA ARG A 63 -2.57 -29.80 1.64
C ARG A 63 -2.11 -29.02 0.41
N THR A 64 -2.06 -27.68 0.47
CA THR A 64 -1.83 -26.83 -0.70
C THR A 64 -0.57 -25.98 -0.57
N GLY A 65 -0.03 -25.82 0.64
CA GLY A 65 1.10 -24.92 0.90
C GLY A 65 0.72 -23.43 0.80
N ILE A 66 -0.56 -23.09 0.68
CA ILE A 66 -0.99 -21.69 0.59
C ILE A 66 -0.90 -21.04 1.97
N THR A 67 -0.09 -20.00 2.07
CA THR A 67 -0.02 -19.12 3.24
C THR A 67 -1.18 -18.12 3.24
N TRP A 68 -1.93 -18.04 4.33
CA TRP A 68 -3.01 -17.08 4.49
C TRP A 68 -2.48 -15.70 4.88
N GLN A 69 -2.92 -14.66 4.17
CA GLN A 69 -2.65 -13.27 4.54
C GLN A 69 -3.25 -12.88 5.89
N ASN A 70 -2.69 -11.87 6.56
CA ASN A 70 -3.26 -11.30 7.78
C ASN A 70 -3.86 -9.90 7.60
N ARG A 71 -4.24 -9.51 6.38
CA ARG A 71 -4.79 -8.16 6.07
C ARG A 71 -5.94 -7.71 6.98
N GLY A 72 -6.69 -8.64 7.57
CA GLY A 72 -7.75 -8.33 8.53
C GLY A 72 -7.29 -7.52 9.75
N CYS A 73 -6.01 -7.53 10.12
CA CYS A 73 -5.55 -6.67 11.23
C CYS A 73 -5.49 -5.17 10.88
N SER A 74 -5.78 -4.78 9.64
CA SER A 74 -6.01 -3.37 9.27
C SER A 74 -7.40 -2.85 9.69
N PHE A 75 -8.32 -3.72 10.16
CA PHE A 75 -9.61 -3.25 10.68
C PHE A 75 -9.45 -2.51 12.01
N ARG A 76 -10.09 -1.34 12.12
CA ARG A 76 -10.31 -0.67 13.39
C ARG A 76 -11.64 -1.14 13.98
N LEU A 77 -11.63 -1.59 15.22
CA LEU A 77 -12.82 -2.10 15.92
C LEU A 77 -13.56 -1.01 16.73
N ALA A 78 -13.08 0.23 16.69
CA ALA A 78 -13.79 1.35 17.29
C ALA A 78 -15.11 1.59 16.52
N PRO A 79 -16.25 1.75 17.21
CA PRO A 79 -17.54 2.08 16.59
C PRO A 79 -17.52 3.39 15.81
#